data_AF-A0A6N3G2K7-F1
#
_entry.id   AF-A0A6N3G2K7-F1
#
_cell.length_a   1.000
_cell.length_b   1.000
_cell.length_c   1.000
_cell.angle_alpha   90.00
_cell.angle_beta   90.00
_cell.angle_gamma   90.00
#
_symmetry.space_group_name_H-M   'P 1'
#
loop_
_entity.id
_entity.type
_entity.pdbx_description
1 polymer ?
#
loop_
_entity_poly.entity_id
_entity_poly.type
_entity_poly.pdbx_seq_one_letter_code
_entity_poly.pdbx_strand_id
1 'polypeptide(L)'
;MKKDFCVLPCNGLDKFVGSLTREVALKLLENGDHEMICPVLYHAAEKRYRKALAEKPLLVIDGCNTKCASKLAAEKNLKVSERINVSESARERGLPLTDYLEMDESIEDFVNALAEGFESKPDEGEASVFEMPNPIRYRSFSKGKFIFKLPESDYYFNENDCWAFVKNGIARVGVTDFVQQNLSDILFIDFPEVGREIAQFDDVGSVESGKSIFELVSPVSGVVTAINTALEEAPELVNESPYEAGWIAEIRLEQWEEDTEMLIRDEAYYEIMKRKVEEIEI
;
A
#
# COMPACT_ATOMS: atom_id res chain seq x y z
N MET A 1 19.61 4.57 0.44
CA MET A 1 20.60 4.48 1.57
C MET A 1 19.90 3.78 2.75
N LYS A 2 20.53 2.89 3.55
CA LYS A 2 19.81 2.21 4.67
C LYS A 2 19.16 3.26 5.58
N LYS A 3 17.85 3.13 5.82
CA LYS A 3 17.04 4.12 6.53
C LYS A 3 17.05 3.80 8.02
N ASP A 4 17.69 4.64 8.84
CA ASP A 4 17.70 4.48 10.29
C ASP A 4 16.37 4.97 10.90
N PHE A 5 15.84 4.25 11.88
CA PHE A 5 14.53 4.54 12.50
C PHE A 5 14.62 4.64 14.01
N CYS A 6 13.76 5.47 14.59
CA CYS A 6 13.25 5.22 15.92
C CYS A 6 12.19 4.11 15.85
N VAL A 7 12.33 3.05 16.64
CA VAL A 7 11.42 1.90 16.62
C VAL A 7 10.62 1.88 17.92
N LEU A 8 9.30 2.06 17.83
CA LEU A 8 8.35 2.00 18.95
C LEU A 8 7.49 0.73 18.84
N PRO A 9 7.90 -0.39 19.44
CA PRO A 9 7.10 -1.61 19.47
C PRO A 9 6.03 -1.56 20.55
N CYS A 10 4.98 -2.34 20.37
CA CYS A 10 3.99 -2.57 21.42
C CYS A 10 4.64 -3.31 22.61
N ASN A 11 4.21 -2.97 23.83
CA ASN A 11 4.76 -3.59 25.05
C ASN A 11 4.45 -5.08 25.17
N GLY A 12 3.37 -5.55 24.52
CA GLY A 12 3.16 -6.96 24.26
C GLY A 12 3.40 -7.93 25.43
N LEU A 13 2.77 -7.72 26.59
CA LEU A 13 3.01 -8.54 27.79
C LEU A 13 2.61 -10.02 27.54
N ASP A 14 3.61 -10.91 27.51
CA ASP A 14 3.51 -12.38 27.54
C ASP A 14 2.49 -13.03 26.58
N LYS A 15 2.23 -12.38 25.44
CA LYS A 15 1.40 -12.92 24.36
C LYS A 15 2.26 -13.12 23.13
N PHE A 16 2.00 -14.17 22.36
CA PHE A 16 2.67 -14.48 21.09
C PHE A 16 2.98 -13.23 20.25
N VAL A 17 1.95 -12.44 19.93
CA VAL A 17 2.08 -11.25 19.07
C VAL A 17 2.94 -10.15 19.70
N GLY A 18 2.94 -10.04 21.03
CA GLY A 18 3.76 -9.10 21.77
C GLY A 18 5.23 -9.48 21.74
N SER A 19 5.51 -10.76 22.01
CA SER A 19 6.85 -11.32 21.87
C SER A 19 7.36 -11.23 20.43
N LEU A 20 6.52 -11.52 19.45
CA LEU A 20 6.88 -11.44 18.03
C LEU A 20 7.20 -10.00 17.61
N THR A 21 6.41 -9.03 18.08
CA THR A 21 6.68 -7.59 17.88
C THR A 21 8.07 -7.21 18.41
N ARG A 22 8.42 -7.73 19.60
CA ARG A 22 9.73 -7.50 20.21
C ARG A 22 10.85 -8.11 19.36
N GLU A 23 10.70 -9.33 18.86
CA GLU A 23 11.72 -9.96 18.02
C GLU A 23 11.93 -9.19 16.71
N VAL A 24 10.87 -8.72 16.06
CA VAL A 24 10.97 -7.83 14.89
C VAL A 24 11.73 -6.54 15.22
N ALA A 25 11.40 -5.91 16.35
CA ALA A 25 12.07 -4.68 16.78
C ALA A 25 13.55 -4.88 17.11
N LEU A 26 13.89 -6.01 17.74
CA LEU A 26 15.28 -6.41 18.01
C LEU A 26 16.04 -6.68 16.72
N LYS A 27 15.43 -7.38 15.76
CA LYS A 27 16.04 -7.67 14.47
C LYS A 27 16.40 -6.40 13.71
N LEU A 28 15.50 -5.40 13.70
CA LEU A 28 15.78 -4.10 13.10
C LEU A 28 17.00 -3.43 13.75
N LEU A 29 17.12 -3.48 15.08
CA LEU A 29 18.25 -2.89 15.81
C LEU A 29 19.60 -3.57 15.52
N GLU A 30 19.61 -4.80 15.02
CA GLU A 30 20.84 -5.48 14.61
C GLU A 30 21.44 -4.90 13.32
N ASN A 31 20.63 -4.25 12.48
CA ASN A 31 20.93 -4.03 11.06
C ASN A 31 21.04 -2.55 10.62
N GLY A 32 21.27 -1.62 11.55
CA GLY A 32 21.44 -0.20 11.26
C GLY A 32 21.69 0.59 12.54
N ASP A 33 21.72 1.92 12.46
CA ASP A 33 21.74 2.78 13.65
C ASP A 33 20.30 3.07 14.10
N HIS A 34 19.49 2.04 14.31
CA HIS A 34 18.13 2.22 14.81
C HIS A 34 18.13 2.50 16.32
N GLU A 35 17.11 3.20 16.81
CA GLU A 35 16.96 3.49 18.24
C GLU A 35 15.62 2.99 18.79
N MET A 36 15.69 2.11 19.80
CA MET A 36 14.51 1.57 20.46
C MET A 36 13.84 2.60 21.36
N ILE A 37 12.55 2.85 21.14
CA ILE A 37 11.70 3.58 22.06
C ILE A 37 10.89 2.57 22.88
N CYS A 38 11.29 2.38 24.13
CA CYS A 38 10.54 1.53 25.05
C CYS A 38 9.26 2.27 25.49
N PRO A 39 8.04 1.74 25.24
CA PRO A 39 6.79 2.42 25.61
C PRO A 39 6.70 2.76 27.10
N VAL A 40 7.12 1.83 27.98
CA VAL A 40 7.12 2.06 29.44
C VAL A 40 8.04 3.22 29.82
N LEU A 41 9.25 3.24 29.27
CA LEU A 41 10.21 4.30 29.56
C LEU A 41 9.83 5.62 28.92
N TYR A 42 9.16 5.61 27.77
CA TYR A 42 8.68 6.83 27.13
C TYR A 42 7.66 7.54 28.03
N HIS A 43 6.71 6.81 28.63
CA HIS A 43 5.78 7.38 29.62
C HIS A 43 6.50 7.99 30.84
N ALA A 44 7.56 7.34 31.32
CA ALA A 44 8.27 7.77 32.53
C ALA A 44 9.32 8.87 32.28
N ALA A 45 9.89 8.92 31.06
CA ALA A 45 11.10 9.68 30.78
C ALA A 45 11.19 10.15 29.31
N GLU A 46 10.16 10.83 28.80
CA GLU A 46 10.06 11.33 27.41
C GLU A 46 11.33 12.05 26.90
N LYS A 47 11.96 12.88 27.75
CA LYS A 47 13.17 13.65 27.39
C LYS A 47 14.31 12.78 26.91
N ARG A 48 14.36 11.50 27.32
CA ARG A 48 15.38 10.53 26.90
C ARG A 48 15.39 10.32 25.39
N TYR A 49 14.21 10.34 24.77
CA TYR A 49 14.04 9.98 23.36
C TYR A 49 13.88 11.18 22.43
N ARG A 50 13.82 12.40 22.98
CA ARG A 50 13.57 13.62 22.21
C ARG A 50 14.59 13.85 21.08
N LYS A 51 15.87 13.58 21.35
CA LYS A 51 16.93 13.75 20.34
C LYS A 51 16.73 12.76 19.19
N ALA A 52 16.57 11.48 19.51
CA ALA A 52 16.35 10.42 18.54
C ALA A 52 15.14 10.70 17.65
N LEU A 53 14.00 11.02 18.26
CA LEU A 53 12.74 11.34 17.57
C LEU A 53 12.81 12.62 16.71
N ALA A 54 13.79 13.49 16.94
CA ALA A 54 14.03 14.66 16.11
C ALA A 54 14.98 14.36 14.92
N GLU A 55 15.83 13.34 15.06
CA GLU A 55 16.85 12.99 14.08
C GLU A 55 16.42 11.86 13.15
N LYS A 56 15.53 10.95 13.61
CA LYS A 56 15.16 9.73 12.90
C LYS A 56 13.64 9.61 12.72
N PRO A 57 13.16 9.10 11.58
CA PRO A 57 11.76 8.76 11.37
C PRO A 57 11.28 7.71 12.38
N LEU A 58 10.00 7.77 12.77
CA LEU A 58 9.41 6.87 13.75
C LEU A 58 8.64 5.72 13.08
N LEU A 59 9.16 4.51 13.21
CA LEU A 59 8.47 3.27 12.93
C LEU A 59 7.71 2.78 14.18
N VAL A 60 6.42 2.55 14.04
CA VAL A 60 5.57 1.97 15.09
C VAL A 60 5.22 0.53 14.75
N ILE A 61 5.47 -0.39 15.69
CA ILE A 61 5.17 -1.82 15.51
C ILE A 61 4.07 -2.20 16.49
N ASP A 62 2.85 -2.37 15.99
CA ASP A 62 1.72 -2.86 16.77
C ASP A 62 1.64 -4.39 16.68
N GLY A 63 1.39 -5.04 17.82
CA GLY A 63 1.23 -6.49 17.86
C GLY A 63 -0.15 -6.97 17.41
N CYS A 64 -1.19 -6.17 17.65
CA CYS A 64 -2.57 -6.52 17.32
C CYS A 64 -3.46 -5.27 17.19
N ASN A 65 -4.73 -5.49 16.86
CA ASN A 65 -5.73 -4.44 16.59
C ASN A 65 -6.06 -3.54 17.79
N THR A 66 -5.56 -3.83 18.99
CA THR A 66 -5.64 -2.86 20.11
C THR A 66 -4.75 -1.65 19.87
N LYS A 67 -3.75 -1.75 18.98
CA LYS A 67 -2.89 -0.67 18.48
C LYS A 67 -2.26 0.17 19.59
N CYS A 68 -1.74 -0.48 20.63
CA CYS A 68 -1.26 0.21 21.83
C CYS A 68 -0.06 1.13 21.55
N ALA A 69 0.83 0.76 20.63
CA ALA A 69 1.98 1.58 20.28
C ALA A 69 1.55 2.79 19.46
N SER A 70 0.65 2.60 18.48
CA SER A 70 0.07 3.71 17.72
C SER A 70 -0.72 4.67 18.59
N LYS A 71 -1.50 4.17 19.56
CA LYS A 71 -2.21 5.01 20.54
C LYS A 71 -1.24 5.85 21.37
N LEU A 72 -0.16 5.26 21.85
CA LEU A 72 0.88 6.00 22.56
C LEU A 72 1.50 7.09 21.68
N ALA A 73 1.83 6.78 20.43
CA ALA A 73 2.37 7.75 19.50
C ALA A 73 1.40 8.93 19.28
N ALA A 74 0.10 8.64 19.12
CA ALA A 74 -0.94 9.66 18.98
C ALA A 74 -1.10 10.51 20.24
N GLU A 75 -1.20 9.89 21.43
CA GLU A 75 -1.29 10.59 22.73
C GLU A 75 -0.11 11.55 22.95
N LYS A 76 1.04 11.23 22.38
CA LYS A 76 2.29 11.98 22.52
C LYS A 76 2.57 12.90 21.33
N ASN A 77 1.64 13.01 20.38
CA ASN A 77 1.75 13.80 19.16
C ASN A 77 3.05 13.51 18.39
N LEU A 78 3.44 12.23 18.30
CA LEU A 78 4.62 11.82 17.55
C LEU A 78 4.28 11.74 16.07
N LYS A 79 5.19 12.26 15.22
CA LYS A 79 5.11 12.10 13.78
C LYS A 79 5.56 10.68 13.42
N VAL A 80 4.59 9.80 13.21
CA VAL A 80 4.83 8.41 12.79
C VAL A 80 5.10 8.40 11.29
N SER A 81 6.25 7.88 10.87
CA SER A 81 6.57 7.71 9.45
C SER A 81 6.00 6.41 8.90
N GLU A 82 6.00 5.35 9.71
CA GLU A 82 5.61 4.02 9.28
C GLU A 82 4.92 3.26 10.41
N ARG A 83 3.97 2.39 10.05
CA ARG A 83 3.25 1.52 10.97
C ARG A 83 3.21 0.10 10.42
N ILE A 84 3.23 -0.87 11.32
CA ILE A 84 2.95 -2.27 10.99
C ILE A 84 2.09 -2.89 12.07
N ASN A 85 1.19 -3.78 11.66
CA ASN A 85 0.48 -4.67 12.54
C ASN A 85 1.01 -6.10 12.32
N VAL A 86 1.78 -6.59 13.28
CA VAL A 86 2.46 -7.90 13.18
C VAL A 86 1.45 -9.04 13.02
N SER A 87 0.28 -8.95 13.66
CA SER A 87 -0.75 -9.99 13.53
C SER A 87 -1.40 -10.04 12.15
N GLU A 88 -1.48 -8.90 11.45
CA GLU A 88 -1.98 -8.82 10.08
C GLU A 88 -0.95 -9.39 9.11
N SER A 89 0.29 -8.93 9.19
CA SER A 89 1.38 -9.44 8.36
C SER A 89 1.62 -10.94 8.55
N ALA A 90 1.46 -11.45 9.77
CA ALA A 90 1.52 -12.88 10.04
C ALA A 90 0.41 -13.65 9.29
N ARG A 91 -0.83 -13.17 9.32
CA ARG A 91 -1.96 -13.81 8.61
C ARG A 91 -1.80 -13.79 7.10
N GLU A 92 -1.34 -12.67 6.54
CA GLU A 92 -1.06 -12.53 5.11
C GLU A 92 -0.03 -13.56 4.63
N ARG A 93 0.93 -13.89 5.49
CA ARG A 93 2.01 -14.87 5.22
C ARG A 93 1.66 -16.29 5.67
N GLY A 94 0.43 -16.53 6.14
CA GLY A 94 -0.02 -17.84 6.61
C GLY A 94 0.66 -18.32 7.90
N LEU A 95 1.28 -17.42 8.66
CA LEU A 95 1.93 -17.74 9.93
C LEU A 95 0.88 -17.93 11.04
N PRO A 96 0.80 -19.11 11.67
CA PRO A 96 -0.19 -19.38 12.71
C PRO A 96 0.12 -18.56 13.98
N LEU A 97 -0.88 -17.85 14.47
CA LEU A 97 -0.79 -17.15 15.76
C LEU A 97 -1.13 -18.12 16.89
N THR A 98 -0.15 -18.42 17.75
CA THR A 98 -0.31 -19.32 18.90
C THR A 98 -0.46 -18.53 20.20
N ASP A 99 -0.53 -19.22 21.34
CA ASP A 99 -0.59 -18.57 22.66
C ASP A 99 0.78 -17.97 23.06
N TYR A 100 1.86 -18.67 22.74
CA TYR A 100 3.24 -18.33 23.12
C TYR A 100 4.19 -18.44 21.94
N LEU A 101 5.15 -17.51 21.88
CA LEU A 101 6.17 -17.52 20.85
C LEU A 101 7.18 -18.64 21.13
N GLU A 102 7.28 -19.58 20.20
CA GLU A 102 8.40 -20.52 20.10
C GLU A 102 9.18 -20.15 18.84
N MET A 103 10.49 -19.93 18.98
CA MET A 103 11.35 -19.61 17.83
C MET A 103 11.59 -20.88 17.03
N ASP A 104 11.11 -20.89 15.80
CA ASP A 104 11.40 -21.88 14.77
C ASP A 104 11.80 -21.19 13.46
N GLU A 105 12.18 -21.98 12.46
CA GLU A 105 12.62 -21.48 11.15
C GLU A 105 11.55 -20.58 10.48
N SER A 106 10.26 -20.88 10.66
CA SER A 106 9.17 -20.07 10.08
C SER A 106 9.04 -18.71 10.73
N ILE A 107 9.25 -18.64 12.05
CA ILE A 107 9.25 -17.39 12.81
C ILE A 107 10.49 -16.56 12.48
N GLU A 108 11.66 -17.20 12.39
CA GLU A 108 12.90 -16.52 12.01
C GLU A 108 12.80 -15.92 10.61
N ASP A 109 12.31 -16.70 9.63
CA ASP A 109 12.08 -16.22 8.26
C ASP A 109 11.08 -15.07 8.22
N PHE A 110 9.99 -15.16 8.98
CA PHE A 110 9.02 -14.08 9.10
C PHE A 110 9.63 -12.80 9.67
N VAL A 111 10.39 -12.90 10.76
CA VAL A 111 11.04 -11.77 11.41
C VAL A 111 12.08 -11.12 10.48
N ASN A 112 12.91 -11.93 9.82
CA ASN A 112 13.91 -11.45 8.87
C ASN A 112 13.25 -10.73 7.70
N ALA A 113 12.26 -11.35 7.07
CA ALA A 113 11.60 -10.77 5.91
C ALA A 113 10.75 -9.52 6.25
N LEU A 114 10.26 -9.38 7.48
CA LEU A 114 9.69 -8.13 7.96
C LEU A 114 10.74 -7.05 8.15
N ALA A 115 11.84 -7.35 8.85
CA ALA A 115 12.92 -6.40 9.11
C ALA A 115 13.54 -5.88 7.80
N GLU A 116 13.84 -6.78 6.86
CA GLU A 116 14.35 -6.44 5.53
C GLU A 116 13.39 -5.54 4.76
N GLY A 117 12.07 -5.78 4.85
CA GLY A 117 11.06 -4.94 4.21
C GLY A 117 11.02 -3.49 4.69
N PHE A 118 11.56 -3.18 5.88
CA PHE A 118 11.73 -1.80 6.36
C PHE A 118 13.04 -1.17 5.89
N GLU A 119 14.09 -1.97 5.72
CA GLU A 119 15.39 -1.50 5.27
C GLU A 119 15.48 -1.34 3.75
N SER A 120 14.66 -2.08 3.00
CA SER A 120 14.69 -2.16 1.54
C SER A 120 13.66 -1.28 0.84
N LYS A 121 13.03 -0.31 1.53
CA LYS A 121 12.06 0.57 0.87
C LYS A 121 12.77 1.41 -0.20
N PRO A 122 12.19 1.53 -1.41
CA PRO A 122 12.78 2.34 -2.46
C PRO A 122 12.99 3.76 -1.94
N ASP A 123 14.12 4.37 -2.31
CA ASP A 123 14.27 5.81 -2.16
C ASP A 123 13.08 6.47 -2.90
N GLU A 124 12.44 7.47 -2.28
CA GLU A 124 11.31 8.19 -2.89
C GLU A 124 11.66 8.58 -4.34
N GLY A 125 10.88 8.08 -5.31
CA GLY A 125 11.15 8.26 -6.75
C GLY A 125 11.62 7.01 -7.52
N GLU A 126 11.98 5.90 -6.86
CA GLU A 126 12.18 4.61 -7.52
C GLU A 126 10.95 3.70 -7.35
N ALA A 127 10.42 3.16 -8.44
CA ALA A 127 9.26 2.27 -8.41
C ALA A 127 9.58 0.95 -7.69
N SER A 128 8.66 0.49 -6.84
CA SER A 128 8.81 -0.76 -6.10
C SER A 128 8.78 -1.97 -7.05
N VAL A 129 9.46 -3.06 -6.69
CA VAL A 129 9.32 -4.33 -7.41
C VAL A 129 8.00 -5.00 -6.97
N PHE A 130 6.93 -4.75 -7.72
CA PHE A 130 5.70 -5.51 -7.60
C PHE A 130 5.81 -6.81 -8.42
N GLU A 131 5.82 -7.96 -7.75
CA GLU A 131 5.47 -9.20 -8.43
C GLU A 131 3.96 -9.19 -8.64
N MET A 132 3.55 -8.77 -9.83
CA MET A 132 2.17 -8.84 -10.28
C MET A 132 1.77 -10.30 -10.52
N PRO A 133 0.48 -10.67 -10.37
CA PRO A 133 0.02 -12.00 -10.72
C PRO A 133 0.35 -12.29 -12.19
N ASN A 134 1.04 -13.39 -12.46
CA ASN A 134 1.36 -13.79 -13.84
C ASN A 134 1.08 -15.30 -14.03
N PRO A 135 0.11 -15.69 -14.87
CA PRO A 135 -0.76 -14.83 -15.69
C PRO A 135 -1.92 -14.23 -14.89
N ILE A 136 -2.35 -13.01 -15.24
CA ILE A 136 -3.63 -12.47 -14.79
C ILE A 136 -4.76 -13.20 -15.52
N ARG A 137 -5.74 -13.70 -14.77
CA ARG A 137 -6.97 -14.24 -15.34
C ARG A 137 -8.00 -13.13 -15.45
N TYR A 138 -8.64 -13.05 -16.60
CA TYR A 138 -9.59 -12.00 -16.91
C TYR A 138 -10.99 -12.58 -17.13
N ARG A 139 -11.98 -11.94 -16.53
CA ARG A 139 -13.35 -11.97 -17.04
C ARG A 139 -13.47 -11.01 -18.20
N SER A 140 -14.38 -11.30 -19.11
CA SER A 140 -14.62 -10.43 -20.25
C SER A 140 -16.11 -10.26 -20.54
N PHE A 141 -16.48 -9.03 -20.88
CA PHE A 141 -17.81 -8.69 -21.36
C PHE A 141 -17.69 -8.04 -22.74
N SER A 142 -18.52 -8.46 -23.69
CA SER A 142 -18.45 -7.96 -25.07
C SER A 142 -19.70 -7.18 -25.44
N LYS A 143 -19.50 -6.04 -26.11
CA LYS A 143 -20.57 -5.28 -26.74
C LYS A 143 -20.15 -4.88 -28.16
N GLY A 144 -20.78 -5.48 -29.16
CA GLY A 144 -20.37 -5.36 -30.55
C GLY A 144 -18.96 -5.91 -30.77
N LYS A 145 -18.06 -5.07 -31.28
CA LYS A 145 -16.64 -5.42 -31.50
C LYS A 145 -15.72 -5.20 -30.29
N PHE A 146 -16.24 -4.57 -29.24
CA PHE A 146 -15.46 -4.20 -28.06
C PHE A 146 -15.52 -5.33 -27.01
N ILE A 147 -14.38 -5.60 -26.38
CA ILE A 147 -14.21 -6.65 -25.36
C ILE A 147 -13.59 -5.98 -24.14
N PHE A 148 -14.38 -5.83 -23.07
CA PHE A 148 -13.97 -5.23 -21.81
C PHE A 148 -13.46 -6.32 -20.87
N LYS A 149 -12.26 -6.15 -20.33
CA LYS A 149 -11.59 -7.13 -19.46
C LYS A 149 -11.53 -6.65 -18.02
N LEU A 150 -11.68 -7.57 -17.08
CA LEU A 150 -11.50 -7.31 -15.66
C LEU A 150 -10.73 -8.46 -15.00
N PRO A 151 -9.68 -8.19 -14.20
CA PRO A 151 -9.03 -9.22 -13.39
C PRO A 151 -10.02 -9.99 -12.51
N GLU A 152 -9.80 -11.29 -12.34
CA GLU A 152 -10.65 -12.17 -11.52
C GLU A 152 -10.39 -12.06 -10.01
N SER A 153 -9.21 -11.58 -9.62
CA SER A 153 -8.75 -11.51 -8.22
C SER A 153 -7.68 -10.43 -8.05
N ASP A 154 -7.38 -10.11 -6.78
CA ASP A 154 -6.23 -9.32 -6.32
C ASP A 154 -6.30 -7.80 -6.55
N TYR A 155 -7.36 -7.31 -7.21
CA TYR A 155 -7.58 -5.88 -7.44
C TYR A 155 -8.77 -5.36 -6.63
N TYR A 156 -8.66 -4.10 -6.24
CA TYR A 156 -9.73 -3.31 -5.65
C TYR A 156 -10.12 -2.21 -6.63
N PHE A 157 -11.39 -1.85 -6.66
CA PHE A 157 -11.93 -0.84 -7.56
C PHE A 157 -12.72 0.19 -6.77
N ASN A 158 -12.78 1.43 -7.25
CA ASN A 158 -13.75 2.41 -6.77
C ASN A 158 -14.88 2.62 -7.79
N GLU A 159 -15.90 3.38 -7.42
CA GLU A 159 -17.04 3.68 -8.30
C GLU A 159 -16.66 4.48 -9.56
N ASN A 160 -15.50 5.16 -9.50
CA ASN A 160 -14.94 5.99 -10.56
C ASN A 160 -14.00 5.21 -11.49
N ASP A 161 -14.14 3.89 -11.57
CA ASP A 161 -13.44 3.04 -12.54
C ASP A 161 -11.90 3.11 -12.46
N CYS A 162 -11.38 3.47 -11.28
CA CYS A 162 -9.96 3.39 -10.93
C CYS A 162 -9.72 2.14 -10.08
N TRP A 163 -8.54 1.55 -10.20
CA TRP A 163 -8.16 0.34 -9.49
C TRP A 163 -6.97 0.56 -8.57
N ALA A 164 -6.87 -0.27 -7.53
CA ALA A 164 -5.71 -0.41 -6.66
C ALA A 164 -5.28 -1.88 -6.58
N PHE A 165 -3.99 -2.15 -6.78
CA PHE A 165 -3.36 -3.44 -6.52
C PHE A 165 -2.42 -3.28 -5.32
N VAL A 166 -2.72 -3.99 -4.23
CA VAL A 166 -2.08 -3.77 -2.92
C VAL A 166 -1.11 -4.90 -2.59
N LYS A 167 0.13 -4.55 -2.26
CA LYS A 167 1.14 -5.49 -1.75
C LYS A 167 2.05 -4.80 -0.75
N ASN A 168 2.30 -5.44 0.40
CA ASN A 168 3.22 -4.95 1.44
C ASN A 168 2.96 -3.50 1.89
N GLY A 169 1.68 -3.09 2.01
CA GLY A 169 1.31 -1.73 2.43
C GLY A 169 1.54 -0.64 1.38
N ILE A 170 1.84 -1.02 0.13
CA ILE A 170 1.91 -0.11 -1.02
C ILE A 170 0.80 -0.51 -1.99
N ALA A 171 0.14 0.47 -2.59
CA ALA A 171 -0.83 0.28 -3.65
C ALA A 171 -0.29 0.85 -4.96
N ARG A 172 -0.30 0.05 -6.02
CA ARG A 172 -0.29 0.61 -7.38
C ARG A 172 -1.70 1.00 -7.76
N VAL A 173 -1.85 2.17 -8.38
CA VAL A 173 -3.15 2.65 -8.85
C VAL A 173 -3.12 2.93 -10.34
N GLY A 174 -4.28 2.78 -10.99
CA GLY A 174 -4.45 3.04 -12.42
C GLY A 174 -5.92 3.08 -12.82
N VAL A 175 -6.17 3.12 -14.12
CA VAL A 175 -7.53 3.13 -14.69
C VAL A 175 -7.91 1.76 -15.27
N THR A 176 -9.19 1.43 -15.22
CA THR A 176 -9.70 0.16 -15.72
C THR A 176 -9.70 0.09 -17.25
N ASP A 177 -9.80 -1.12 -17.79
CA ASP A 177 -9.95 -1.36 -19.23
C ASP A 177 -11.21 -0.67 -19.81
N PHE A 178 -12.24 -0.50 -18.98
CA PHE A 178 -13.43 0.28 -19.32
C PHE A 178 -13.09 1.74 -19.64
N VAL A 179 -12.28 2.38 -18.80
CA VAL A 179 -11.90 3.79 -18.97
C VAL A 179 -11.06 3.96 -20.23
N GLN A 180 -10.01 3.16 -20.41
CA GLN A 180 -9.11 3.32 -21.56
C GLN A 180 -9.85 3.11 -22.90
N GLN A 181 -10.77 2.14 -22.98
CA GLN A 181 -11.54 1.93 -24.22
C GLN A 181 -12.46 3.11 -24.54
N ASN A 182 -13.02 3.77 -23.52
CA ASN A 182 -13.87 4.94 -23.72
C ASN A 182 -13.05 6.17 -24.16
N LEU A 183 -11.84 6.32 -23.62
CA LEU A 183 -10.92 7.40 -23.97
C LEU A 183 -10.23 7.20 -25.33
N SER A 184 -10.22 5.98 -25.87
CA SER A 184 -9.40 5.59 -27.03
C SER A 184 -7.90 5.84 -26.77
N ASP A 185 -7.16 6.38 -27.74
CA ASP A 185 -5.71 6.48 -27.66
C ASP A 185 -5.30 7.49 -26.57
N ILE A 186 -4.60 7.00 -25.55
CA ILE A 186 -4.03 7.84 -24.49
C ILE A 186 -2.78 8.54 -25.03
N LEU A 187 -2.73 9.85 -24.84
CA LEU A 187 -1.69 10.72 -25.39
C LEU A 187 -0.79 11.31 -24.32
N PHE A 188 -1.33 11.53 -23.12
CA PHE A 188 -0.59 12.17 -22.03
C PHE A 188 -1.09 11.68 -20.68
N ILE A 189 -0.18 11.64 -19.70
CA ILE A 189 -0.46 11.34 -18.30
C ILE A 189 0.00 12.53 -17.47
N ASP A 190 -0.92 13.11 -16.69
CA ASP A 190 -0.57 14.09 -15.67
C ASP A 190 -0.32 13.36 -14.35
N PHE A 191 0.92 13.42 -13.87
CA PHE A 191 1.34 12.66 -12.70
C PHE A 191 1.23 13.48 -11.41
N PRO A 192 0.97 12.82 -10.26
CA PRO A 192 1.04 13.46 -8.97
C PRO A 192 2.51 13.71 -8.57
N GLU A 193 2.73 14.69 -7.70
CA GLU A 193 4.06 14.87 -7.09
C GLU A 193 4.39 13.72 -6.14
N VAL A 194 5.59 13.14 -6.28
CA VAL A 194 6.12 12.19 -5.29
C VAL A 194 6.28 12.90 -3.94
N GLY A 195 5.81 12.25 -2.88
CA GLY A 195 5.74 12.80 -1.53
C GLY A 195 4.42 13.49 -1.18
N ARG A 196 3.50 13.66 -2.14
CA ARG A 196 2.16 14.22 -1.89
C ARG A 196 1.33 13.29 -1.00
N GLU A 197 0.71 13.85 0.04
CA GLU A 197 -0.36 13.20 0.81
C GLU A 197 -1.68 13.24 0.02
N ILE A 198 -2.36 12.10 -0.10
CA ILE A 198 -3.60 11.91 -0.86
C ILE A 198 -4.61 11.21 0.04
N ALA A 199 -5.83 11.73 0.14
CA ALA A 199 -6.95 11.03 0.76
C ALA A 199 -7.71 10.16 -0.25
N GLN A 200 -8.46 9.17 0.23
CA GLN A 200 -9.40 8.43 -0.62
C GLN A 200 -10.35 9.42 -1.29
N PHE A 201 -10.54 9.24 -2.60
CA PHE A 201 -11.31 10.13 -3.49
C PHE A 201 -10.68 11.47 -3.87
N ASP A 202 -9.45 11.78 -3.44
CA ASP A 202 -8.69 12.89 -4.01
C ASP A 202 -8.20 12.56 -5.43
N ASP A 203 -7.79 13.58 -6.18
CA ASP A 203 -7.11 13.41 -7.45
C ASP A 203 -5.68 12.86 -7.24
N VAL A 204 -5.30 11.86 -8.03
CA VAL A 204 -3.93 11.31 -8.06
C VAL A 204 -3.29 11.45 -9.45
N GLY A 205 -3.79 12.39 -10.25
CA GLY A 205 -3.36 12.63 -11.62
C GLY A 205 -4.50 12.50 -12.62
N SER A 206 -4.17 12.52 -13.92
CA SER A 206 -5.15 12.34 -14.98
C SER A 206 -4.56 11.67 -16.22
N VAL A 207 -5.43 11.07 -17.03
CA VAL A 207 -5.09 10.56 -18.36
C VAL A 207 -5.81 11.38 -19.42
N GLU A 208 -5.08 11.81 -20.44
CA GLU A 208 -5.61 12.61 -21.54
C GLU A 208 -5.57 11.83 -22.85
N SER A 209 -6.67 11.92 -23.58
CA SER A 209 -6.81 11.41 -24.94
C SER A 209 -7.19 12.54 -25.88
N GLY A 210 -7.21 12.25 -27.20
CA GLY A 210 -7.74 13.20 -28.17
C GLY A 210 -9.25 13.52 -28.02
N LYS A 211 -9.96 12.80 -27.14
CA LYS A 211 -11.40 13.00 -26.89
C LYS A 211 -11.67 13.81 -25.62
N SER A 212 -10.97 13.47 -24.53
CA SER A 212 -11.26 13.98 -23.20
C SER A 212 -10.13 13.68 -22.22
N ILE A 213 -10.17 14.39 -21.10
CA ILE A 213 -9.34 14.16 -19.91
C ILE A 213 -10.16 13.37 -18.89
N PHE A 214 -9.53 12.39 -18.25
CA PHE A 214 -10.10 11.61 -17.18
C PHE A 214 -9.25 11.72 -15.92
N GLU A 215 -9.83 12.27 -14.86
CA GLU A 215 -9.17 12.41 -13.56
C GLU A 215 -9.13 11.05 -12.84
N LEU A 216 -7.94 10.66 -12.36
CA LEU A 216 -7.81 9.50 -11.50
C LEU A 216 -8.25 9.85 -10.09
N VAL A 217 -9.40 9.32 -9.71
CA VAL A 217 -9.90 9.42 -8.34
C VAL A 217 -9.24 8.32 -7.50
N SER A 218 -8.46 8.70 -6.49
CA SER A 218 -7.67 7.76 -5.70
C SER A 218 -8.57 6.74 -4.99
N PRO A 219 -8.33 5.42 -5.19
CA PRO A 219 -9.05 4.39 -4.43
C PRO A 219 -8.63 4.31 -2.96
N VAL A 220 -7.47 4.87 -2.59
CA VAL A 220 -6.84 4.68 -1.27
C VAL A 220 -6.23 5.97 -0.73
N SER A 221 -6.07 6.04 0.59
CA SER A 221 -5.40 7.13 1.29
C SER A 221 -3.93 6.80 1.57
N GLY A 222 -3.03 7.77 1.38
CA GLY A 222 -1.62 7.58 1.68
C GLY A 222 -0.69 8.65 1.13
N VAL A 223 0.57 8.27 0.93
CA VAL A 223 1.61 9.15 0.36
C VAL A 223 2.11 8.59 -0.96
N VAL A 224 2.17 9.41 -2.00
CA VAL A 224 2.75 9.03 -3.29
C VAL A 224 4.24 8.75 -3.11
N THR A 225 4.68 7.57 -3.51
CA THR A 225 6.07 7.09 -3.34
C THR A 225 6.82 6.94 -4.65
N ALA A 226 6.10 6.68 -5.75
CA ALA A 226 6.65 6.62 -7.09
C ALA A 226 5.56 6.89 -8.14
N ILE A 227 6.01 7.20 -9.36
CA ILE A 227 5.18 7.33 -10.57
C ILE A 227 5.74 6.43 -11.66
N ASN A 228 4.90 6.03 -12.61
CA ASN A 228 5.33 5.20 -13.73
C ASN A 228 5.95 6.04 -14.86
N THR A 229 7.23 6.37 -14.72
CA THR A 229 7.96 7.18 -15.70
C THR A 229 8.01 6.56 -17.11
N ALA A 230 7.74 5.26 -17.25
CA ALA A 230 7.64 4.64 -18.57
C ALA A 230 6.49 5.22 -19.42
N LEU A 231 5.43 5.73 -18.79
CA LEU A 231 4.29 6.32 -19.52
C LEU A 231 4.59 7.71 -20.08
N GLU A 232 5.71 8.35 -19.72
CA GLU A 232 6.14 9.61 -20.34
C GLU A 232 6.49 9.41 -21.82
N GLU A 233 7.12 8.26 -22.13
CA GLU A 233 7.55 7.90 -23.49
C GLU A 233 6.57 6.92 -24.16
N ALA A 234 5.80 6.17 -23.37
CA ALA A 234 4.86 5.15 -23.85
C ALA A 234 3.48 5.23 -23.15
N PRO A 235 2.72 6.33 -23.31
CA PRO A 235 1.39 6.48 -22.71
C PRO A 235 0.39 5.40 -23.15
N GLU A 236 0.59 4.80 -24.32
CA GLU A 236 -0.22 3.71 -24.86
C GLU A 236 -0.19 2.44 -23.99
N LEU A 237 0.76 2.30 -23.05
CA LEU A 237 0.76 1.19 -22.09
C LEU A 237 -0.51 1.16 -21.23
N VAL A 238 -1.17 2.31 -21.01
CA VAL A 238 -2.48 2.38 -20.36
C VAL A 238 -3.56 1.69 -21.21
N ASN A 239 -3.47 1.79 -22.54
CA ASN A 239 -4.37 1.09 -23.45
C ASN A 239 -4.04 -0.41 -23.56
N GLU A 240 -2.75 -0.75 -23.67
CA GLU A 240 -2.30 -2.11 -23.96
C GLU A 240 -2.33 -3.03 -22.72
N SER A 241 -2.01 -2.49 -21.54
CA SER A 241 -1.79 -3.24 -20.31
C SER A 241 -2.33 -2.49 -19.08
N PRO A 242 -3.63 -2.13 -19.03
CA PRO A 242 -4.21 -1.24 -18.02
C PRO A 242 -4.02 -1.73 -16.58
N TYR A 243 -3.91 -3.03 -16.35
CA TYR A 243 -3.76 -3.64 -15.03
C TYR A 243 -2.33 -4.08 -14.69
N GLU A 244 -1.40 -3.95 -15.65
CA GLU A 244 -0.02 -4.42 -15.53
C GLU A 244 0.95 -3.25 -15.73
N ALA A 245 1.42 -3.02 -16.96
CA ALA A 245 2.37 -1.95 -17.27
C ALA A 245 1.76 -0.54 -17.26
N GLY A 246 0.43 -0.42 -17.30
CA GLY A 246 -0.33 0.83 -17.32
C GLY A 246 -0.67 1.43 -15.95
N TRP A 247 -0.01 1.00 -14.87
CA TRP A 247 -0.13 1.64 -13.56
C TRP A 247 0.41 3.08 -13.60
N ILE A 248 -0.15 3.99 -12.80
CA ILE A 248 0.17 5.43 -12.88
C ILE A 248 1.00 5.89 -11.67
N ALA A 249 0.60 5.52 -10.47
CA ALA A 249 1.28 5.91 -9.23
C ALA A 249 1.37 4.75 -8.21
N GLU A 250 2.37 4.82 -7.33
CA GLU A 250 2.48 4.00 -6.13
C GLU A 250 2.19 4.84 -4.89
N ILE A 251 1.28 4.36 -4.05
CA ILE A 251 0.83 5.03 -2.83
C ILE A 251 1.15 4.14 -1.63
N ARG A 252 1.92 4.66 -0.68
CA ARG A 252 2.10 4.01 0.63
C ARG A 252 0.85 4.25 1.47
N LEU A 253 0.17 3.18 1.83
CA LEU A 253 -1.12 3.21 2.51
C LEU A 253 -0.99 3.74 3.95
N GLU A 254 -1.93 4.60 4.35
CA GLU A 254 -2.00 5.11 5.72
C GLU A 254 -3.32 4.82 6.43
N GLN A 255 -4.42 4.62 5.70
CA GLN A 255 -5.77 4.42 6.26
C GLN A 255 -6.49 3.17 5.69
N TRP A 256 -5.72 2.13 5.36
CA TRP A 256 -6.21 0.93 4.64
C TRP A 256 -7.50 0.30 5.21
N GLU A 257 -7.58 0.15 6.54
CA GLU A 257 -8.76 -0.45 7.19
C GLU A 257 -10.05 0.34 6.89
N GLU A 258 -9.98 1.67 6.90
CA GLU A 258 -11.12 2.55 6.59
C GLU A 258 -11.39 2.60 5.08
N ASP A 259 -10.33 2.73 4.27
CA ASP A 259 -10.44 2.79 2.82
C ASP A 259 -11.16 1.56 2.25
N THR A 260 -10.94 0.37 2.84
CA THR A 260 -11.56 -0.88 2.36
C THR A 260 -13.09 -0.91 2.43
N GLU A 261 -13.72 -0.08 3.26
CA GLU A 261 -15.19 -0.03 3.37
C GLU A 261 -15.86 0.47 2.07
N MET A 262 -15.14 1.29 1.30
CA MET A 262 -15.64 1.92 0.08
C MET A 262 -15.09 1.27 -1.20
N LEU A 263 -14.26 0.23 -1.07
CA LEU A 263 -13.68 -0.49 -2.19
C LEU A 263 -14.59 -1.62 -2.65
N ILE A 264 -14.66 -1.79 -3.96
CA ILE A 264 -15.44 -2.80 -4.66
C ILE A 264 -14.48 -3.88 -5.15
N ARG A 265 -14.85 -5.15 -4.99
CA ARG A 265 -14.05 -6.27 -5.48
C ARG A 265 -14.62 -6.88 -6.75
N ASP A 266 -13.71 -7.40 -7.57
CA ASP A 266 -13.85 -8.28 -8.73
C ASP A 266 -15.30 -8.46 -9.24
N GLU A 267 -16.07 -9.37 -8.64
CA GLU A 267 -17.43 -9.73 -9.08
C GLU A 267 -18.42 -8.56 -9.03
N ALA A 268 -18.39 -7.79 -7.94
CA ALA A 268 -19.32 -6.68 -7.77
C ALA A 268 -19.00 -5.55 -8.76
N TYR A 269 -17.71 -5.29 -9.01
CA TYR A 269 -17.30 -4.31 -10.01
C TYR A 269 -17.60 -4.80 -11.43
N TYR A 270 -17.46 -6.10 -11.72
CA TYR A 270 -17.82 -6.67 -13.02
C TYR A 270 -19.26 -6.37 -13.43
N GLU A 271 -20.23 -6.53 -12.52
CA GLU A 271 -21.63 -6.21 -12.81
C GLU A 271 -21.86 -4.69 -12.99
N ILE A 272 -21.12 -3.85 -12.26
CA ILE A 272 -21.15 -2.39 -12.45
C ILE A 272 -20.61 -2.02 -13.84
N MET A 273 -19.44 -2.55 -14.20
CA MET A 273 -18.81 -2.34 -15.51
C MET A 273 -19.76 -2.80 -16.63
N LYS A 274 -20.36 -3.98 -16.50
CA LYS A 274 -21.30 -4.52 -17.50
C LYS A 274 -22.49 -3.57 -17.72
N ARG A 275 -23.11 -3.09 -16.63
CA ARG A 275 -24.20 -2.11 -16.72
C ARG A 275 -23.75 -0.82 -17.42
N LYS A 276 -22.59 -0.28 -17.04
CA LYS A 276 -22.01 0.92 -17.68
C LYS A 276 -21.77 0.67 -19.19
N VAL A 277 -21.19 -0.47 -19.56
CA VAL A 277 -20.98 -0.84 -20.97
C VAL A 277 -22.29 -0.92 -21.74
N GLU A 278 -23.34 -1.50 -21.15
CA GLU A 278 -24.67 -1.59 -21.76
C GLU A 278 -25.30 -0.21 -22.02
N GLU A 279 -25.01 0.78 -21.18
CA GLU A 279 -25.51 2.16 -21.28
C GLU A 279 -24.76 3.04 -22.30
N ILE A 280 -23.52 2.72 -22.68
CA ILE A 280 -22.75 3.51 -23.66
C ILE A 280 -23.37 3.42 -25.05
N GLU A 281 -23.58 4.55 -25.72
CA GLU A 281 -23.85 4.59 -27.16
C GLU A 281 -22.52 4.37 -27.91
N ILE A 282 -22.37 3.22 -28.58
CA ILE A 282 -21.17 2.83 -29.33
C ILE A 282 -21.42 2.90 -30.84
#